data_AF-A0A355BK48-F1
#
_entry.id   AF-A0A355BK48-F1
#
_cell.length_a   1.000
_cell.length_b   1.000
_cell.length_c   1.000
_cell.angle_alpha   90.00
_cell.angle_beta   90.00
_cell.angle_gamma   90.00
#
_symmetry.space_group_name_H-M   'P 1'
#
loop_
_entity.id
_entity.type
_entity.pdbx_description
1 polymer ?
#
loop_
_entity_poly.entity_id
_entity_poly.type
_entity_poly.pdbx_seq_one_letter_code
_entity_poly.pdbx_strand_id
1 'polypeptide(L)'
;MKRDLTQGNVINNLVATAIPMMLGFMAQTLYELVDMAWVGQLSSSAVAAVTVFSVIYYLSFVLNNVVGNSSLSLISQSFGAKDLERTERVIEQTLVFKALLAVIASMLIMPLMPRLMGLFTDDAEVIAEALAYGRIRMLMLPIMFSSFTVATALRCVGDAHRAMQIMFVSAGLNILLDPLFIFETVPFLGISG
;
A
#
# COMPACT_ATOMS: atom_id res chain seq x y z
N MET A 1 23.75 -4.25 -14.09
CA MET A 1 23.23 -4.75 -15.39
C MET A 1 21.80 -5.22 -15.15
N LYS A 2 20.80 -4.61 -15.81
CA LYS A 2 19.41 -5.10 -15.74
C LYS A 2 19.37 -6.49 -16.38
N ARG A 3 18.85 -7.48 -15.67
CA ARG A 3 18.79 -8.87 -16.11
C ARG A 3 17.63 -9.00 -17.10
N ASP A 4 17.91 -9.38 -18.35
CA ASP A 4 16.86 -9.62 -19.35
C ASP A 4 16.13 -10.91 -19.00
N LEU A 5 14.87 -10.78 -18.56
CA LEU A 5 14.05 -11.92 -18.14
C LEU A 5 13.62 -12.81 -19.32
N THR A 6 13.72 -12.31 -20.55
CA THR A 6 13.36 -13.05 -21.78
C THR A 6 14.46 -13.98 -22.27
N GLN A 7 15.66 -13.89 -21.69
CA GLN A 7 16.83 -14.65 -22.10
C GLN A 7 17.32 -15.57 -20.97
N GLY A 8 17.81 -16.77 -21.32
CA GLY A 8 18.41 -17.71 -20.39
C GLY A 8 17.43 -18.67 -19.71
N ASN A 9 17.82 -19.21 -18.55
CA ASN A 9 17.04 -20.23 -17.84
C ASN A 9 15.84 -19.59 -17.11
N VAL A 10 14.64 -20.00 -17.49
CA VAL A 10 13.36 -19.54 -16.93
C VAL A 10 13.31 -19.71 -15.41
N ILE A 11 13.74 -20.85 -14.87
CA ILE A 11 13.70 -21.11 -13.43
C ILE A 11 14.61 -20.12 -12.69
N ASN A 12 15.81 -19.87 -13.20
CA ASN A 12 16.74 -18.95 -12.56
C ASN A 12 16.22 -17.50 -12.58
N ASN A 13 15.61 -17.08 -13.69
CA ASN A 13 15.02 -15.75 -13.81
C ASN A 13 13.76 -15.59 -12.94
N LEU A 14 12.95 -16.64 -12.84
CA LEU A 14 11.79 -16.70 -11.96
C LEU A 14 12.23 -16.56 -10.50
N VAL A 15 13.18 -17.38 -10.04
CA VAL A 15 13.68 -17.37 -8.67
C VAL A 15 14.35 -16.03 -8.33
N ALA A 16 15.15 -15.48 -9.25
CA ALA A 16 15.80 -14.18 -9.07
C ALA A 16 14.81 -13.00 -8.94
N THR A 17 13.60 -13.13 -9.50
CA THR A 17 12.55 -12.10 -9.40
C THR A 17 11.62 -12.37 -8.22
N ALA A 18 11.26 -13.63 -7.99
CA ALA A 18 10.34 -14.05 -6.94
C ALA A 18 10.91 -13.83 -5.54
N ILE A 19 12.19 -14.16 -5.30
CA ILE A 19 12.80 -14.00 -3.96
C ILE A 19 12.75 -12.53 -3.49
N PRO A 20 13.24 -11.54 -4.26
CA PRO A 20 13.12 -10.14 -3.85
C PRO A 20 11.68 -9.70 -3.63
N MET A 21 10.74 -10.16 -4.47
CA MET A 21 9.33 -9.83 -4.30
C MET A 21 8.73 -10.42 -3.02
N MET A 22 9.03 -11.68 -2.70
CA MET A 22 8.58 -12.31 -1.45
C MET A 22 9.13 -11.57 -0.23
N LEU A 23 10.42 -11.22 -0.25
CA LEU A 23 11.03 -10.42 0.83
C LEU A 23 10.38 -9.04 0.95
N GLY A 24 10.08 -8.38 -0.17
CA GLY A 24 9.37 -7.10 -0.18
C GLY A 24 7.99 -7.20 0.44
N PHE A 25 7.18 -8.19 0.03
CA PHE A 25 5.85 -8.41 0.64
C PHE A 25 5.92 -8.80 2.11
N MET A 26 6.92 -9.59 2.51
CA MET A 26 7.15 -9.90 3.93
C MET A 26 7.46 -8.62 4.73
N ALA A 27 8.30 -7.71 4.21
CA ALA A 27 8.54 -6.41 4.84
C ALA A 27 7.27 -5.57 4.95
N GLN A 28 6.41 -5.61 3.94
CA GLN A 28 5.11 -4.93 3.98
C GLN A 28 4.17 -5.52 5.05
N THR A 29 4.10 -6.85 5.17
CA THR A 29 3.31 -7.48 6.22
C THR A 29 3.86 -7.17 7.61
N LEU A 30 5.19 -7.13 7.78
CA LEU A 30 5.80 -6.71 9.05
C LEU A 30 5.48 -5.25 9.38
N TYR A 31 5.51 -4.36 8.38
CA TYR A 31 5.09 -2.97 8.52
C TYR A 31 3.64 -2.88 9.05
N GLU A 32 2.69 -3.60 8.45
CA GLU A 32 1.29 -3.61 8.90
C GLU A 32 1.13 -4.14 10.33
N LEU A 33 1.91 -5.16 10.70
CA LEU A 33 1.89 -5.74 12.05
C LEU A 33 2.45 -4.77 13.09
N VAL A 34 3.54 -4.09 12.79
CA VAL A 34 4.17 -3.12 13.70
C VAL A 34 3.27 -1.89 13.89
N ASP A 35 2.67 -1.37 12.82
CA ASP A 35 1.68 -0.28 12.88
C ASP A 35 0.52 -0.66 13.82
N MET A 36 -0.03 -1.86 13.64
CA MET A 36 -1.10 -2.38 14.52
C MET A 36 -0.62 -2.54 15.98
N ALA A 37 0.63 -2.92 16.22
CA ALA A 37 1.20 -3.03 17.56
C ALA A 37 1.37 -1.66 18.24
N TRP A 38 1.73 -0.62 17.50
CA TRP A 38 1.78 0.75 18.01
C TRP A 38 0.39 1.28 18.35
N VAL A 39 -0.58 1.07 17.46
CA VAL A 39 -1.99 1.40 17.73
C VAL A 39 -2.50 0.65 18.97
N GLY A 40 -2.07 -0.60 19.18
CA GLY A 40 -2.39 -1.38 20.38
C GLY A 40 -1.88 -0.81 21.70
N GLN A 41 -0.83 0.02 21.68
CA GLN A 41 -0.32 0.67 22.88
C GLN A 41 -1.06 1.97 23.23
N LEU A 42 -1.82 2.55 22.28
CA LEU A 42 -2.62 3.75 22.52
C LEU A 42 -3.86 3.43 23.35
N SER A 43 -4.73 2.55 22.84
CA SER A 43 -5.94 2.10 23.53
C SER A 43 -6.57 0.88 22.84
N SER A 44 -7.40 0.15 23.58
CA SER A 44 -8.23 -0.91 23.00
C SER A 44 -9.30 -0.38 22.03
N SER A 45 -9.80 0.85 22.25
CA SER A 45 -10.74 1.52 21.34
C SER A 45 -10.09 1.81 19.98
N ALA A 46 -8.83 2.24 19.96
CA ALA A 46 -8.10 2.57 18.73
C ALA A 46 -7.87 1.33 17.85
N VAL A 47 -7.54 0.19 18.46
CA VAL A 47 -7.43 -1.09 17.72
C VAL A 47 -8.76 -1.49 17.12
N ALA A 48 -9.85 -1.39 17.90
CA ALA A 48 -11.19 -1.69 17.41
C ALA A 48 -11.58 -0.75 16.25
N ALA A 49 -11.26 0.54 16.37
CA ALA A 49 -11.53 1.55 15.36
C ALA A 49 -10.79 1.27 14.05
N VAL A 50 -9.49 0.97 14.10
CA VAL A 50 -8.69 0.58 12.93
C VAL A 50 -9.23 -0.70 12.31
N THR A 51 -9.64 -1.67 13.13
CA THR A 51 -10.21 -2.95 12.65
C THR A 51 -11.52 -2.72 11.90
N VAL A 52 -12.46 -1.95 12.46
CA VAL A 52 -13.73 -1.61 11.81
C VAL A 52 -13.50 -0.85 10.51
N PHE A 53 -12.60 0.14 10.52
CA PHE A 53 -12.25 0.89 9.32
C PHE A 53 -11.56 0.02 8.26
N SER A 54 -10.77 -0.97 8.64
CA SER A 54 -10.02 -1.82 7.71
C SER A 54 -10.93 -2.51 6.68
N VAL A 55 -12.15 -2.89 7.06
CA VAL A 55 -13.14 -3.49 6.15
C VAL A 55 -13.54 -2.50 5.04
N ILE A 56 -13.79 -1.25 5.40
CA ILE A 56 -14.14 -0.17 4.46
C ILE A 56 -12.94 0.19 3.58
N TYR A 57 -11.75 0.21 4.17
CA TYR A 57 -10.51 0.41 3.44
C TYR A 57 -10.26 -0.70 2.41
N TYR A 58 -10.52 -1.96 2.76
CA TYR A 58 -10.41 -3.09 1.83
C TYR A 58 -11.33 -2.94 0.62
N LEU A 59 -12.55 -2.42 0.80
CA LEU A 59 -13.46 -2.13 -0.32
C LEU A 59 -12.83 -1.15 -1.33
N SER A 60 -12.14 -0.13 -0.83
CA SER A 60 -11.38 0.80 -1.68
C SER A 60 -10.18 0.10 -2.33
N PHE A 61 -9.46 -0.72 -1.57
CA PHE A 61 -8.25 -1.41 -2.02
C PHE A 61 -8.51 -2.41 -3.16
N VAL A 62 -9.70 -3.02 -3.21
CA VAL A 62 -10.10 -3.88 -4.34
C VAL A 62 -10.02 -3.13 -5.68
N LEU A 63 -10.44 -1.86 -5.72
CA LEU A 63 -10.37 -1.04 -6.93
C LEU A 63 -8.92 -0.84 -7.41
N ASN A 64 -7.99 -0.59 -6.47
CA ASN A 64 -6.56 -0.53 -6.78
C ASN A 64 -6.02 -1.85 -7.34
N ASN A 65 -6.47 -2.99 -6.81
CA ASN A 65 -6.02 -4.31 -7.24
C ASN A 65 -6.51 -4.64 -8.66
N VAL A 66 -7.77 -4.34 -8.98
CA VAL A 66 -8.31 -4.58 -10.34
C VAL A 66 -7.42 -3.89 -11.38
N VAL A 67 -7.20 -2.59 -11.22
CA VAL A 67 -6.36 -1.82 -12.16
C VAL A 67 -4.89 -2.25 -12.10
N GLY A 68 -4.37 -2.46 -10.90
CA GLY A 68 -2.98 -2.88 -10.70
C GLY A 68 -2.68 -4.20 -11.41
N ASN A 69 -3.54 -5.20 -11.24
CA ASN A 69 -3.36 -6.51 -11.87
C ASN A 69 -3.54 -6.46 -13.38
N SER A 70 -4.45 -5.64 -13.91
CA SER A 70 -4.56 -5.42 -15.36
C SER A 70 -3.30 -4.76 -15.93
N SER A 71 -2.72 -3.79 -15.22
CA SER A 71 -1.50 -3.11 -15.66
C SER A 71 -0.27 -4.04 -15.71
N LEU A 72 -0.19 -5.05 -14.84
CA LEU A 72 0.92 -6.02 -14.82
C LEU A 72 1.12 -6.66 -16.19
N SER A 73 0.04 -7.13 -16.80
CA SER A 73 0.09 -7.81 -18.10
C SER A 73 0.56 -6.86 -19.20
N LEU A 74 -0.02 -5.66 -19.27
CA LEU A 74 0.32 -4.66 -20.29
C LEU A 74 1.77 -4.16 -20.20
N ILE A 75 2.25 -3.88 -18.98
CA ILE A 75 3.62 -3.42 -18.75
C ILE A 75 4.61 -4.55 -19.06
N SER A 76 4.37 -5.76 -18.54
CA SER A 76 5.29 -6.89 -18.73
C SER A 76 5.39 -7.32 -20.20
N GLN A 77 4.27 -7.33 -20.93
CA GLN A 77 4.27 -7.67 -22.36
C GLN A 77 4.95 -6.61 -23.22
N SER A 78 4.66 -5.32 -23.00
CA SER A 78 5.32 -4.24 -23.76
C SER A 78 6.83 -4.20 -23.49
N PHE A 79 7.22 -4.36 -22.22
CA PHE A 79 8.63 -4.37 -21.84
C PHE A 79 9.36 -5.58 -22.43
N GLY A 80 8.75 -6.78 -22.36
CA GLY A 80 9.30 -7.99 -22.97
C GLY A 80 9.40 -7.91 -24.50
N ALA A 81 8.51 -7.17 -25.15
CA ALA A 81 8.56 -6.87 -26.58
C ALA A 81 9.59 -5.78 -26.96
N LYS A 82 10.29 -5.21 -25.97
CA LYS A 82 11.24 -4.09 -26.12
C LYS A 82 10.59 -2.79 -26.64
N ASP A 83 9.27 -2.68 -26.50
CA ASP A 83 8.50 -1.48 -26.82
C ASP A 83 8.45 -0.54 -25.61
N LEU A 84 9.57 0.16 -25.38
CA LEU A 84 9.75 1.01 -24.20
C LEU A 84 8.79 2.20 -24.19
N GLU A 85 8.47 2.75 -25.37
CA GLU A 85 7.55 3.87 -25.50
C GLU A 85 6.12 3.47 -25.07
N ARG A 86 5.69 2.26 -25.43
CA ARG A 86 4.43 1.70 -24.93
C ARG A 86 4.51 1.38 -23.45
N THR A 87 5.62 0.85 -22.94
CA THR A 87 5.80 0.60 -21.51
C THR A 87 5.62 1.87 -20.68
N GLU A 88 6.28 2.96 -21.06
CA GLU A 88 6.16 4.27 -20.39
C GLU A 88 4.73 4.78 -20.42
N ARG A 89 4.09 4.78 -21.60
CA ARG A 89 2.68 5.20 -21.75
C ARG A 89 1.71 4.39 -20.88
N VAL A 90 1.89 3.07 -20.79
CA VAL A 90 1.03 2.22 -19.95
C VAL A 90 1.24 2.53 -18.46
N ILE A 91 2.48 2.77 -18.02
CA ILE A 91 2.79 3.14 -16.63
C ILE A 91 2.15 4.48 -16.28
N GLU A 92 2.31 5.49 -17.13
CA GLU A 92 1.73 6.83 -16.94
C GLU A 92 0.19 6.77 -16.87
N GLN A 93 -0.43 6.07 -17.83
CA GLN A 93 -1.88 5.89 -17.84
C GLN A 93 -2.36 5.16 -16.59
N THR A 94 -1.64 4.12 -16.14
CA THR A 94 -1.99 3.39 -14.91
C THR A 94 -1.90 4.30 -13.69
N LEU A 95 -0.88 5.15 -13.60
CA LEU A 95 -0.67 6.08 -12.50
C LEU A 95 -1.80 7.11 -12.41
N VAL A 96 -2.12 7.76 -13.53
CA VAL A 96 -3.19 8.77 -13.61
C VAL A 96 -4.56 8.12 -13.37
N PHE A 97 -4.83 6.97 -13.98
CA PHE A 97 -6.10 6.28 -13.83
C PHE A 97 -6.34 5.82 -12.39
N LYS A 98 -5.32 5.30 -11.71
CA LYS A 98 -5.42 4.93 -10.29
C LYS A 98 -5.61 6.13 -9.38
N ALA A 99 -4.93 7.26 -9.64
CA ALA A 99 -5.14 8.47 -8.88
C ALA A 99 -6.58 8.98 -9.01
N LEU A 100 -7.11 9.01 -10.24
CA LEU A 100 -8.51 9.37 -10.49
C LEU A 100 -9.49 8.40 -9.82
N LEU A 101 -9.24 7.10 -9.93
CA LEU A 101 -10.07 6.06 -9.31
C LEU A 101 -10.07 6.18 -7.79
N ALA A 102 -8.93 6.52 -7.18
CA ALA A 102 -8.81 6.76 -5.75
C ALA A 102 -9.62 7.99 -5.31
N VAL A 103 -9.59 9.08 -6.09
CA VAL A 103 -10.40 10.28 -5.82
C VAL A 103 -11.89 9.93 -5.90
N ILE A 104 -12.31 9.21 -6.94
CA ILE A 104 -13.70 8.75 -7.09
C ILE A 104 -14.12 7.85 -5.92
N ALA A 105 -13.28 6.87 -5.57
CA ALA A 105 -13.54 5.97 -4.45
C ALA A 105 -13.67 6.72 -3.13
N SER A 106 -12.76 7.66 -2.85
CA SER A 106 -12.82 8.51 -1.66
C SER A 106 -14.11 9.34 -1.63
N MET A 107 -14.50 9.97 -2.74
CA MET A 107 -15.73 10.79 -2.79
C MET A 107 -17.00 9.96 -2.58
N LEU A 108 -17.04 8.71 -3.08
CA LEU A 108 -18.20 7.84 -2.94
C LEU A 108 -18.26 7.17 -1.56
N ILE A 109 -17.13 6.74 -1.01
CA ILE A 109 -17.08 5.95 0.22
C ILE A 109 -17.13 6.85 1.46
N MET A 110 -16.48 8.01 1.44
CA MET A 110 -16.42 8.94 2.59
C MET A 110 -17.79 9.29 3.21
N PRO A 111 -18.84 9.67 2.43
CA PRO A 111 -20.16 9.93 3.02
C PRO A 111 -20.86 8.68 3.53
N LEU A 112 -20.51 7.49 3.01
CA LEU A 112 -21.08 6.21 3.43
C LEU A 112 -20.39 5.64 4.68
N MET A 113 -19.18 6.11 5.03
CA MET A 113 -18.40 5.56 6.14
C MET A 113 -19.18 5.44 7.46
N PRO A 114 -19.91 6.47 7.96
CA PRO A 114 -20.62 6.33 9.23
C PRO A 114 -21.67 5.22 9.21
N ARG A 115 -22.38 5.08 8.07
CA ARG A 115 -23.40 4.06 7.90
C ARG A 115 -22.79 2.66 7.79
N LEU A 116 -21.67 2.53 7.07
CA LEU A 116 -20.95 1.26 6.91
C LEU A 116 -20.34 0.80 8.24
N MET A 117 -19.74 1.71 9.01
CA MET A 117 -19.17 1.39 10.33
C MET A 117 -20.23 0.94 11.32
N GLY A 118 -21.41 1.60 11.31
CA GLY A 118 -22.56 1.21 12.14
C GLY A 118 -23.19 -0.15 11.78
N LEU A 119 -22.70 -0.85 10.75
CA LEU A 119 -23.06 -2.26 10.49
C LEU A 119 -22.19 -3.24 11.28
N PHE A 120 -21.04 -2.80 11.79
CA PHE A 120 -20.06 -3.66 12.46
C PHE A 120 -20.04 -3.45 13.97
N THR A 121 -20.37 -2.25 14.44
CA THR A 121 -20.40 -1.92 15.87
C THR A 121 -21.46 -0.85 16.15
N ASP A 122 -22.04 -0.90 17.34
CA ASP A 122 -22.93 0.14 17.88
C ASP A 122 -22.20 1.05 18.90
N ASP A 123 -20.92 0.81 19.15
CA ASP A 123 -20.09 1.60 20.06
C ASP A 123 -19.74 2.96 19.43
N ALA A 124 -20.31 4.04 20.00
CA ALA A 124 -20.15 5.39 19.51
C ALA A 124 -18.70 5.92 19.60
N GLU A 125 -17.92 5.48 20.60
CA GLU A 125 -16.52 5.89 20.76
C GLU A 125 -15.65 5.28 19.65
N VAL A 126 -15.83 3.98 19.40
CA VAL A 126 -15.14 3.25 18.33
C VAL A 126 -15.47 3.84 16.95
N ILE A 127 -16.75 4.18 16.70
CA ILE A 127 -17.16 4.81 15.43
C ILE A 127 -16.50 6.19 15.27
N ALA A 128 -16.48 7.00 16.34
CA ALA A 128 -15.89 8.34 16.28
C ALA A 128 -14.39 8.27 15.97
N GLU A 129 -13.64 7.40 16.65
CA GLU A 129 -12.21 7.17 16.38
C GLU A 129 -11.97 6.63 14.96
N ALA A 130 -12.79 5.66 14.52
CA ALA A 130 -12.67 5.08 13.18
C ALA A 130 -12.93 6.11 12.07
N LEU A 131 -13.88 7.03 12.29
CA LEU A 131 -14.16 8.12 11.36
C LEU A 131 -13.02 9.14 11.32
N ALA A 132 -12.43 9.49 12.47
CA ALA A 132 -11.30 10.42 12.53
C ALA A 132 -10.09 9.87 11.77
N TYR A 133 -9.70 8.63 12.08
CA TYR A 133 -8.63 7.92 11.38
C TYR A 133 -8.94 7.74 9.89
N GLY A 134 -10.14 7.25 9.59
CA GLY A 134 -10.52 6.88 8.24
C GLY A 134 -10.66 8.05 7.28
N ARG A 135 -11.08 9.24 7.74
CA ARG A 135 -11.14 10.45 6.90
C ARG A 135 -9.76 10.86 6.39
N ILE A 136 -8.77 10.85 7.27
CA ILE A 136 -7.37 11.16 6.91
C ILE A 136 -6.86 10.12 5.90
N ARG A 137 -7.10 8.83 6.17
CA ARG A 137 -6.70 7.74 5.28
C ARG A 137 -7.35 7.82 3.90
N MET A 138 -8.65 8.15 3.83
CA MET A 138 -9.39 8.30 2.57
C MET A 138 -8.84 9.45 1.72
N LEU A 139 -8.49 10.59 2.33
CA LEU A 139 -7.87 11.72 1.63
C LEU A 139 -6.51 11.35 1.02
N MET A 140 -5.76 10.46 1.67
CA MET A 140 -4.45 9.99 1.21
C MET A 140 -4.50 8.85 0.18
N LEU A 141 -5.70 8.33 -0.16
CA LEU A 141 -5.85 7.23 -1.11
C LEU A 141 -5.18 7.47 -2.48
N PRO A 142 -5.27 8.66 -3.11
CA PRO A 142 -4.66 8.87 -4.43
C PRO A 142 -3.14 8.70 -4.39
N ILE A 143 -2.49 9.29 -3.39
CA ILE A 143 -1.04 9.14 -3.17
C ILE A 143 -0.69 7.68 -2.95
N MET A 144 -1.49 6.98 -2.15
CA MET A 144 -1.25 5.58 -1.84
C MET A 144 -1.36 4.68 -3.08
N PHE A 145 -2.44 4.80 -3.87
CA PHE A 145 -2.64 3.99 -5.07
C PHE A 145 -1.55 4.24 -6.12
N SER A 146 -1.12 5.49 -6.25
CA SER A 146 0.01 5.87 -7.11
C SER A 146 1.32 5.24 -6.64
N SER A 147 1.62 5.25 -5.34
CA SER A 147 2.83 4.61 -4.78
C SER A 147 2.88 3.10 -5.05
N PHE A 148 1.75 2.39 -4.95
CA PHE A 148 1.67 0.96 -5.33
C PHE A 148 2.03 0.72 -6.80
N THR A 149 1.69 1.66 -7.68
CA THR A 149 2.00 1.58 -9.12
C THR A 149 3.49 1.65 -9.39
N VAL A 150 4.24 2.47 -8.64
CA VAL A 150 5.70 2.57 -8.79
C VAL A 150 6.37 1.23 -8.49
N ALA A 151 6.02 0.60 -7.36
CA ALA A 151 6.52 -0.72 -7.01
C ALA A 151 6.10 -1.78 -8.05
N THR A 152 4.88 -1.66 -8.59
CA THR A 152 4.35 -2.53 -9.65
C THR A 152 5.11 -2.39 -10.97
N ALA A 153 5.41 -1.17 -11.38
CA ALA A 153 6.16 -0.90 -12.60
C ALA A 153 7.58 -1.45 -12.51
N LEU A 154 8.28 -1.21 -11.39
CA LEU A 154 9.63 -1.69 -11.16
C LEU A 154 9.74 -3.22 -11.26
N ARG A 155 8.81 -3.96 -10.66
CA ARG A 155 8.80 -5.43 -10.77
C ARG A 155 8.48 -5.90 -12.19
N CYS A 156 7.59 -5.22 -12.92
CA CYS A 156 7.24 -5.58 -14.30
C CYS A 156 8.41 -5.37 -15.29
N VAL A 157 9.26 -4.38 -15.05
CA VAL A 157 10.46 -4.14 -15.89
C VAL A 157 11.67 -4.96 -15.44
N GLY A 158 11.48 -5.95 -14.57
CA GLY A 158 12.53 -6.84 -14.08
C GLY A 158 13.45 -6.24 -13.01
N ASP A 159 13.09 -5.10 -12.43
CA ASP A 159 13.85 -4.45 -11.35
C ASP A 159 13.24 -4.73 -9.97
N ALA A 160 13.01 -6.02 -9.69
CA ALA A 160 12.40 -6.48 -8.44
C ALA A 160 13.25 -6.14 -7.20
N HIS A 161 14.57 -6.03 -7.35
CA HIS A 161 15.46 -5.63 -6.26
C HIS A 161 15.20 -4.18 -5.81
N ARG A 162 15.02 -3.23 -6.74
CA ARG A 162 14.67 -1.87 -6.36
C ARG A 162 13.28 -1.77 -5.76
N ALA A 163 12.30 -2.52 -6.30
CA ALA A 163 10.97 -2.60 -5.71
C ALA A 163 11.04 -3.09 -4.25
N MET A 164 11.80 -4.17 -3.99
CA MET A 164 12.04 -4.69 -2.65
C MET A 164 12.71 -3.65 -1.75
N GLN A 165 13.78 -2.99 -2.21
CA GLN A 165 14.47 -1.95 -1.44
C GLN A 165 13.54 -0.81 -1.04
N ILE A 166 12.67 -0.35 -1.95
CA ILE A 166 11.67 0.67 -1.64
C ILE A 166 10.74 0.19 -0.52
N MET A 167 10.26 -1.06 -0.58
CA MET A 167 9.37 -1.61 0.46
C MET A 167 10.07 -1.69 1.82
N PHE A 168 11.33 -2.13 1.87
CA PHE A 168 12.11 -2.19 3.12
C PHE A 168 12.43 -0.80 3.68
N VAL A 169 12.83 0.16 2.83
CA VAL A 169 13.13 1.52 3.26
C VAL A 169 11.87 2.22 3.76
N SER A 170 10.74 2.08 3.05
CA SER A 170 9.46 2.63 3.48
C SER A 170 8.99 2.01 4.80
N ALA A 171 9.09 0.68 4.95
CA ALA A 171 8.75 0.00 6.19
C ALA A 171 9.64 0.45 7.35
N GLY A 172 10.96 0.49 7.15
CA GLY A 172 11.91 0.92 8.17
C GLY A 172 11.73 2.38 8.58
N LEU A 173 11.54 3.29 7.60
CA LEU A 173 11.24 4.69 7.88
C LEU A 173 9.96 4.83 8.68
N ASN A 174 8.89 4.14 8.29
CA ASN A 174 7.64 4.21 9.03
C ASN A 174 7.77 3.66 10.46
N ILE A 175 8.38 2.48 10.65
CA ILE A 175 8.58 1.90 12.00
C ILE A 175 9.36 2.85 12.92
N LEU A 176 10.28 3.64 12.38
CA LEU A 176 11.07 4.62 13.14
C LEU A 176 10.31 5.94 13.36
N LEU A 177 9.52 6.39 12.39
CA LEU A 177 8.81 7.67 12.44
C LEU A 177 7.48 7.58 13.21
N ASP A 178 6.81 6.44 13.18
CA ASP A 178 5.50 6.27 13.86
C ASP A 178 5.60 6.51 15.37
N PRO A 179 6.60 5.98 16.10
CA PRO A 179 6.74 6.28 17.54
C PRO A 179 7.01 7.75 17.84
N LEU A 180 7.67 8.46 16.91
CA LEU A 180 7.97 9.89 17.05
C LEU A 180 6.71 10.75 16.88
N PHE A 181 5.81 10.37 15.98
CA PHE A 181 4.60 11.17 15.71
C PHE A 181 3.36 10.73 16.49
N ILE A 182 3.32 9.47 16.97
CA ILE A 182 2.16 8.90 17.66
C ILE A 182 2.20 9.12 19.18
N PHE A 183 3.38 9.02 19.80
CA PHE A 183 3.49 9.14 21.25
C PHE A 183 4.07 10.49 21.65
N GLU A 184 3.44 11.16 22.61
CA GLU A 184 4.01 12.35 23.26
C GLU A 184 5.38 12.07 23.92
N THR A 185 5.68 10.81 24.21
CA THR A 185 7.00 10.36 24.66
C THR A 185 7.34 9.05 23.97
N VAL A 186 8.40 9.05 23.17
CA VAL A 186 8.81 7.89 22.37
C VAL A 186 9.02 6.68 23.30
N PRO A 187 8.26 5.59 23.13
CA PRO A 187 8.50 4.35 23.85
C PRO A 187 9.95 3.95 23.63
N PHE A 188 10.67 3.57 24.70
CA PHE A 188 12.10 3.25 24.75
C PHE A 188 13.11 4.41 24.84
N LEU A 189 12.84 5.60 24.29
CA LEU A 189 13.83 6.70 24.27
C LEU A 189 13.56 7.77 25.34
N GLY A 190 12.33 7.90 25.86
CA GLY A 190 12.01 8.89 26.89
C GLY A 190 12.12 10.34 26.41
N ILE A 191 12.21 10.55 25.10
CA ILE A 191 12.26 11.87 24.46
C ILE A 191 10.83 12.22 24.05
N SER A 192 10.46 13.49 24.22
CA SER A 192 9.16 14.01 23.77
C SER A 192 9.03 13.90 22.25
N GLY A 193 7.92 13.30 21.78
CA GLY A 193 7.56 13.15 20.36
C GLY A 193 6.82 14.37 19.83
#